data_AF-A0A6M8BF72-F1
#
_entry.id   AF-A0A6M8BF72-F1
#
_cell.length_a   1.000
_cell.length_b   1.000
_cell.length_c   1.000
_cell.angle_alpha   90.00
_cell.angle_beta   90.00
_cell.angle_gamma   90.00
#
_symmetry.space_group_name_H-M   'P 1'
#
loop_
_entity.id
_entity.type
_entity.pdbx_description
1 polymer ?
#
loop_
_entity_poly.entity_id
_entity_poly.type
_entity_poly.pdbx_seq_one_letter_code
_entity_poly.pdbx_strand_id
1 'polypeptide(L)'
;MNPLPSRPDSAQSSAQTAHSLVRPGRYTAQIDTEFVVFLIGMRVNQPWAFGKWLPVAQAMGPMIKTLTEHPEKGFLGAESFFRLFPLGIMMMSYWRSFEDLERFARSPSEPHLPAWQAFNKAVGSDGSVGIWHETYLIQPGQYEAIYGNMPVFGLAAATEHVPVGRRGEGARERVRSAG
;
A
#
# COMPACT_ATOMS: atom_id res chain seq x y z
N MET A 1 25.03 15.31 -34.08
CA MET A 1 24.74 15.86 -32.74
C MET A 1 24.15 14.74 -31.92
N ASN A 2 24.92 14.17 -30.97
CA ASN A 2 24.37 13.24 -29.99
C ASN A 2 23.61 14.04 -28.93
N PRO A 3 22.39 13.65 -28.53
CA PRO A 3 21.76 14.22 -27.35
C PRO A 3 22.50 13.71 -26.10
N LEU A 4 22.67 14.63 -25.14
CA LEU A 4 23.32 14.39 -23.85
C LEU A 4 22.56 13.32 -23.03
N PRO A 5 23.27 12.51 -22.22
CA PRO A 5 22.61 11.57 -21.31
C PRO A 5 21.78 12.34 -20.27
N SER A 6 20.53 11.93 -20.10
CA SER A 6 19.65 12.36 -19.03
C SER A 6 20.28 12.04 -17.67
N ARG A 7 20.36 13.05 -16.78
CA ARG A 7 20.74 12.87 -15.38
C ARG A 7 19.77 11.89 -14.70
N PRO A 8 20.25 10.93 -13.88
CA PRO A 8 19.37 10.13 -13.06
C PRO A 8 18.84 10.95 -11.86
N ASP A 9 17.59 10.69 -11.50
CA ASP A 9 16.86 11.18 -10.33
C ASP A 9 17.56 10.82 -9.01
N SER A 10 18.51 11.65 -8.58
CA SER A 10 19.25 11.47 -7.32
C SER A 10 18.36 11.53 -6.08
N ALA A 11 17.17 12.12 -6.16
CA ALA A 11 16.21 12.22 -5.06
C ALA A 11 15.35 10.95 -4.88
N GLN A 12 14.97 10.28 -5.98
CA GLN A 12 14.22 9.01 -5.91
C GLN A 12 15.13 7.85 -5.50
N SER A 13 16.38 7.86 -5.98
CA SER A 13 17.40 6.87 -5.60
C SER A 13 17.75 6.94 -4.12
N SER A 14 17.85 8.14 -3.54
CA SER A 14 18.17 8.31 -2.11
C SER A 14 16.99 7.94 -1.18
N ALA A 15 15.74 8.22 -1.58
CA ALA A 15 14.55 7.75 -0.89
C ALA A 15 14.44 6.21 -0.91
N GLN A 16 14.62 5.57 -2.07
CA GLN A 16 14.62 4.09 -2.18
C GLN A 16 15.75 3.42 -1.39
N THR A 17 16.91 4.06 -1.28
CA THR A 17 18.04 3.54 -0.47
C THR A 17 17.74 3.63 1.03
N ALA A 18 16.97 4.63 1.48
CA ALA A 18 16.56 4.76 2.88
C ALA A 18 15.55 3.69 3.32
N HIS A 19 14.70 3.19 2.41
CA HIS A 19 13.73 2.12 2.67
C HIS A 19 14.32 0.71 2.70
N SER A 20 15.56 0.53 2.25
CA SER A 20 16.23 -0.79 2.28
C SER A 20 17.25 -0.92 3.41
N LEU A 21 17.72 0.20 3.99
CA LEU A 21 18.64 0.19 5.10
C LEU A 21 17.94 -0.21 6.41
N VAL A 22 18.44 -1.27 7.05
CA VAL A 22 17.98 -1.69 8.37
C VAL A 22 18.25 -0.61 9.41
N ARG A 23 17.23 -0.26 10.21
CA ARG A 23 17.35 0.65 11.36
C ARG A 23 17.42 -0.17 12.66
N PRO A 24 18.59 -0.28 13.32
CA PRO A 24 18.70 -0.98 14.59
C PRO A 24 17.92 -0.26 15.70
N GLY A 25 17.27 -1.02 16.57
CA GLY A 25 16.48 -0.47 17.68
C GLY A 25 14.97 -0.61 17.48
N ARG A 26 14.19 0.13 18.28
CA ARG A 26 12.72 0.10 18.31
C ARG A 26 12.15 1.45 17.89
N TYR A 27 11.30 1.41 16.89
CA TYR A 27 10.63 2.57 16.30
C TYR A 27 9.12 2.35 16.22
N THR A 28 8.38 3.42 15.97
CA THR A 28 6.93 3.46 15.78
C THR A 28 6.59 4.40 14.62
N ALA A 29 5.34 4.32 14.16
CA ALA A 29 4.76 5.35 13.30
C ALA A 29 4.14 6.46 14.15
N GLN A 30 4.23 7.70 13.67
CA GLN A 30 3.48 8.85 14.17
C GLN A 30 2.62 9.45 13.04
N ILE A 31 1.38 9.74 13.39
CA ILE A 31 0.36 10.41 12.60
C ILE A 31 -0.73 10.89 13.58
N ASP A 32 -1.06 12.17 13.47
CA ASP A 32 -1.96 12.86 14.41
C ASP A 32 -3.35 13.15 13.79
N THR A 33 -3.53 12.76 12.52
CA THR A 33 -4.79 12.84 11.79
C THR A 33 -5.43 11.47 11.63
N GLU A 34 -6.70 11.45 11.25
CA GLU A 34 -7.31 10.22 10.76
C GLU A 34 -6.64 9.75 9.46
N PHE A 35 -6.73 8.46 9.20
CA PHE A 35 -6.24 7.83 7.98
C PHE A 35 -6.97 6.52 7.72
N VAL A 36 -6.78 5.95 6.54
CA VAL A 36 -7.36 4.67 6.15
C VAL A 36 -6.27 3.64 5.91
N VAL A 37 -6.48 2.44 6.44
CA VAL A 37 -5.77 1.23 6.02
C VAL A 37 -6.67 0.46 5.07
N PHE A 38 -6.21 0.26 3.85
CA PHE A 38 -6.94 -0.48 2.82
C PHE A 38 -6.13 -1.70 2.39
N LEU A 39 -6.69 -2.88 2.67
CA LEU A 39 -6.17 -4.16 2.25
C LEU A 39 -6.94 -4.60 1.02
N ILE A 40 -6.24 -4.97 -0.05
CA ILE A 40 -6.84 -5.54 -1.25
C ILE A 40 -6.01 -6.72 -1.71
N GLY A 41 -6.66 -7.77 -2.18
CA GLY A 41 -5.93 -8.92 -2.67
C GLY A 41 -6.69 -9.76 -3.67
N MET A 42 -5.92 -10.63 -4.32
CA MET A 42 -6.43 -11.69 -5.18
C MET A 42 -6.00 -13.06 -4.65
N ARG A 43 -6.81 -14.07 -4.96
CA ARG A 43 -6.52 -15.48 -4.70
C ARG A 43 -6.80 -16.29 -5.96
N VAL A 44 -5.84 -17.12 -6.36
CA VAL A 44 -6.00 -18.04 -7.48
C VAL A 44 -6.68 -19.32 -6.98
N ASN A 45 -7.89 -19.60 -7.48
CA ASN A 45 -8.62 -20.83 -7.14
C ASN A 45 -8.40 -21.93 -8.19
N GLN A 46 -8.18 -21.53 -9.45
CA GLN A 46 -7.88 -22.44 -10.55
C GLN A 46 -6.51 -22.10 -11.17
N PRO A 47 -5.41 -22.73 -10.71
CA PRO A 47 -4.05 -22.40 -11.14
C PRO A 47 -3.84 -22.49 -12.66
N TRP A 48 -4.53 -23.42 -13.34
CA TRP A 48 -4.46 -23.60 -14.80
C TRP A 48 -5.15 -22.49 -15.60
N ALA A 49 -5.95 -21.62 -14.97
CA ALA A 49 -6.60 -20.50 -15.62
C ALA A 49 -5.65 -19.29 -15.79
N PHE A 50 -4.44 -19.52 -16.31
CA PHE A 50 -3.38 -18.49 -16.44
C PHE A 50 -3.85 -17.22 -17.15
N GLY A 51 -4.64 -17.38 -18.23
CA GLY A 51 -5.21 -16.25 -18.98
C GLY A 51 -6.22 -15.40 -18.19
N LYS A 52 -6.69 -15.88 -17.03
CA LYS A 52 -7.59 -15.14 -16.14
C LYS A 52 -6.84 -14.48 -14.99
N TRP A 53 -6.02 -15.23 -14.26
CA TRP A 53 -5.40 -14.68 -13.04
C TRP A 53 -4.14 -13.83 -13.31
N LEU A 54 -3.41 -14.07 -14.41
CA LEU A 54 -2.19 -13.30 -14.69
C LEU A 54 -2.49 -11.82 -15.00
N PRO A 55 -3.50 -11.47 -15.83
CA PRO A 55 -3.88 -10.06 -16.02
C PRO A 55 -4.33 -9.38 -14.72
N VAL A 56 -5.03 -10.09 -13.84
CA VAL A 56 -5.47 -9.57 -12.54
C VAL A 56 -4.26 -9.25 -11.65
N ALA A 57 -3.26 -10.14 -11.61
CA ALA A 57 -2.02 -9.93 -10.88
C ALA A 57 -1.24 -8.70 -11.38
N GLN A 58 -1.29 -8.41 -12.69
CA GLN A 58 -0.58 -7.30 -13.31
C GLN A 58 -1.32 -5.95 -13.18
N ALA A 59 -2.60 -5.96 -12.84
CA ALA A 59 -3.43 -4.75 -12.80
C ALA A 59 -3.00 -3.73 -11.72
N MET A 60 -2.40 -4.19 -10.61
CA MET A 60 -2.00 -3.32 -9.50
C MET A 60 -0.82 -2.40 -9.82
N GLY A 61 0.11 -2.83 -10.68
CA GLY A 61 1.33 -2.08 -11.00
C GLY A 61 1.06 -0.67 -11.54
N PRO A 62 0.25 -0.53 -12.61
CA PRO A 62 -0.15 0.78 -13.12
C PRO A 62 -0.87 1.66 -12.09
N MET A 63 -1.71 1.08 -11.23
CA MET A 63 -2.42 1.83 -10.19
C MET A 63 -1.44 2.43 -9.18
N ILE A 64 -0.52 1.62 -8.65
CA ILE A 64 0.50 2.08 -7.70
C ILE A 64 1.38 3.16 -8.34
N LYS A 65 1.77 2.98 -9.61
CA LYS A 65 2.55 3.98 -10.35
C LYS A 65 1.80 5.31 -10.39
N THR A 66 0.54 5.30 -10.84
CA THR A 66 -0.30 6.50 -10.89
C THR A 66 -0.45 7.15 -9.51
N LEU A 67 -0.65 6.37 -8.45
CA LEU A 67 -0.78 6.91 -7.08
C LEU A 67 0.53 7.52 -6.56
N THR A 68 1.67 6.93 -6.93
CA THR A 68 3.00 7.43 -6.52
C THR A 68 3.37 8.72 -7.28
N GLU A 69 2.98 8.84 -8.55
CA GLU A 69 3.22 10.03 -9.37
C GLU A 69 2.28 11.20 -9.03
N HIS A 70 1.15 10.92 -8.36
CA HIS A 70 0.07 11.87 -8.06
C HIS A 70 -0.31 11.87 -6.57
N PRO A 71 0.58 12.36 -5.67
CA PRO A 71 0.36 12.33 -4.23
C PRO A 71 -0.89 13.13 -3.78
N GLU A 72 -1.36 14.08 -4.58
CA GLU A 72 -2.60 14.82 -4.35
C GLU A 72 -3.84 13.91 -4.23
N LYS A 73 -3.78 12.70 -4.81
CA LYS A 73 -4.83 11.68 -4.75
C LYS A 73 -5.01 11.07 -3.36
N GLY A 74 -4.13 11.39 -2.40
CA GLY A 74 -4.27 11.00 -0.99
C GLY A 74 -3.68 9.63 -0.66
N PHE A 75 -2.90 9.03 -1.55
CA PHE A 75 -2.15 7.82 -1.27
C PHE A 75 -0.89 8.15 -0.46
N LEU A 76 -0.72 7.46 0.68
CA LEU A 76 0.41 7.67 1.58
C LEU A 76 1.52 6.63 1.38
N GLY A 77 1.16 5.43 0.88
CA GLY A 77 2.11 4.36 0.62
C GLY A 77 1.44 2.99 0.64
N ALA A 78 2.18 1.96 0.21
CA ALA A 78 1.70 0.58 0.28
C ALA A 78 2.85 -0.43 0.38
N GLU A 79 2.50 -1.61 0.88
CA GLU A 79 3.35 -2.79 0.94
C GLU A 79 2.65 -3.95 0.21
N SER A 80 3.42 -4.74 -0.54
CA SER A 80 2.91 -5.90 -1.28
C SER A 80 3.40 -7.20 -0.67
N PHE A 81 2.48 -8.15 -0.48
CA PHE A 81 2.73 -9.46 0.10
C PHE A 81 2.30 -10.54 -0.87
N PHE A 82 3.13 -11.57 -0.98
CA PHE A 82 2.87 -12.74 -1.81
C PHE A 82 2.57 -13.94 -0.93
N ARG A 83 1.45 -14.61 -1.22
CA ARG A 83 1.14 -15.91 -0.66
C ARG A 83 1.49 -16.98 -1.67
N LEU A 84 2.36 -17.92 -1.30
CA LEU A 84 2.80 -18.99 -2.20
C LEU A 84 1.72 -20.07 -2.41
N PHE A 85 1.03 -20.49 -1.34
CA PHE A 85 0.00 -21.54 -1.44
C PHE A 85 -1.26 -21.28 -0.59
N PRO A 86 -2.46 -21.29 -1.20
CA PRO A 86 -2.69 -21.07 -2.63
C PRO A 86 -2.10 -19.72 -3.07
N LEU A 87 -1.78 -19.62 -4.37
CA LEU A 87 -1.19 -18.40 -4.93
C LEU A 87 -2.11 -17.20 -4.69
N GLY A 88 -1.54 -16.12 -4.16
CA GLY A 88 -2.27 -14.89 -3.90
C GLY A 88 -1.35 -13.70 -3.74
N ILE A 89 -1.91 -12.52 -3.97
CA ILE A 89 -1.23 -11.24 -3.78
C ILE A 89 -2.13 -10.42 -2.88
N MET A 90 -1.54 -9.75 -1.90
CA MET A 90 -2.20 -8.78 -1.04
C MET A 90 -1.39 -7.49 -1.06
N MET A 91 -2.08 -6.37 -1.18
CA MET A 91 -1.52 -5.04 -1.00
C MET A 91 -2.15 -4.42 0.24
N MET A 92 -1.30 -4.00 1.18
CA MET A 92 -1.68 -3.18 2.32
C MET A 92 -1.34 -1.73 1.97
N SER A 93 -2.33 -0.87 1.90
CA SER A 93 -2.16 0.54 1.50
C SER A 93 -2.67 1.50 2.55
N TYR A 94 -2.08 2.69 2.61
CA TYR A 94 -2.41 3.76 3.53
C TYR A 94 -2.90 4.96 2.74
N TRP A 95 -3.99 5.56 3.21
CA TRP A 95 -4.65 6.68 2.56
C TRP A 95 -4.97 7.78 3.55
N ARG A 96 -4.92 9.02 3.07
CA ARG A 96 -5.22 10.22 3.86
C ARG A 96 -6.67 10.24 4.33
N SER A 97 -7.61 9.77 3.51
CA SER A 97 -9.02 9.65 3.89
C SER A 97 -9.75 8.57 3.08
N PHE A 98 -10.97 8.22 3.50
CA PHE A 98 -11.82 7.30 2.76
C PHE A 98 -12.29 7.90 1.43
N GLU A 99 -12.57 9.20 1.40
CA GLU A 99 -13.01 9.93 0.20
C GLU A 99 -11.92 9.96 -0.88
N ASP A 100 -10.65 10.04 -0.48
CA ASP A 100 -9.51 9.94 -1.39
C ASP A 100 -9.42 8.55 -2.04
N LEU A 101 -9.52 7.50 -1.22
CA LEU A 101 -9.58 6.11 -1.68
C LEU A 101 -10.77 5.87 -2.62
N GLU A 102 -11.97 6.27 -2.21
CA GLU A 102 -13.19 6.07 -2.98
C GLU A 102 -13.14 6.81 -4.31
N ARG A 103 -12.68 8.07 -4.31
CA ARG A 103 -12.55 8.86 -5.53
C ARG A 103 -11.61 8.21 -6.53
N PHE A 104 -10.46 7.71 -6.08
CA PHE A 104 -9.54 6.98 -6.95
C PHE A 104 -10.18 5.70 -7.51
N ALA A 105 -10.88 4.94 -6.66
CA ALA A 105 -11.49 3.68 -7.07
C ALA A 105 -12.64 3.85 -8.08
N ARG A 106 -13.39 4.96 -8.01
CA ARG A 106 -14.59 5.17 -8.82
C ARG A 106 -14.40 6.08 -10.03
N SER A 107 -13.31 6.85 -10.09
CA SER A 107 -13.13 7.82 -11.17
C SER A 107 -12.90 7.13 -12.53
N PRO A 108 -13.60 7.55 -13.60
CA PRO A 108 -13.38 7.03 -14.94
C PRO A 108 -12.00 7.34 -15.52
N SER A 109 -11.31 8.36 -15.00
CA SER A 109 -9.96 8.75 -15.42
C SER A 109 -8.86 7.97 -14.71
N GLU A 110 -9.20 7.12 -13.75
CA GLU A 110 -8.25 6.37 -12.93
C GLU A 110 -8.17 4.90 -13.38
N PRO A 111 -6.99 4.26 -13.24
CA PRO A 111 -6.76 2.91 -13.74
C PRO A 111 -7.57 1.82 -13.03
N HIS A 112 -8.16 2.10 -11.85
CA HIS A 112 -8.92 1.12 -11.09
C HIS A 112 -10.21 0.69 -11.80
N LEU A 113 -11.03 1.64 -12.28
CA LEU A 113 -12.33 1.32 -12.86
C LEU A 113 -12.21 0.46 -14.15
N PRO A 114 -11.32 0.77 -15.11
CA PRO A 114 -11.08 -0.09 -16.27
C PRO A 114 -10.61 -1.50 -15.89
N ALA A 115 -9.72 -1.63 -14.89
CA ALA A 115 -9.25 -2.93 -14.42
C ALA A 115 -10.39 -3.75 -13.80
N TRP A 116 -11.28 -3.10 -13.02
CA TRP A 116 -12.47 -3.73 -12.46
C TRP A 116 -13.43 -4.22 -13.54
N GLN A 117 -13.65 -3.43 -14.60
CA GLN A 117 -14.46 -3.84 -15.74
C GLN A 117 -13.85 -5.03 -16.49
N ALA A 118 -12.53 -5.02 -16.70
CA ALA A 118 -11.81 -6.14 -17.32
C ALA A 118 -11.92 -7.42 -16.49
N PHE A 119 -11.77 -7.33 -15.16
CA PHE A 119 -11.97 -8.46 -14.26
C PHE A 119 -13.39 -9.04 -14.38
N ASN A 120 -14.43 -8.20 -14.32
CA ASN A 120 -15.81 -8.67 -14.41
C ASN A 120 -16.10 -9.36 -15.75
N LYS A 121 -15.51 -8.88 -16.84
CA LYS A 121 -15.66 -9.50 -18.16
C LYS A 121 -14.94 -10.85 -18.27
N ALA A 122 -13.75 -10.97 -17.68
CA ALA A 122 -12.90 -12.17 -17.84
C ALA A 122 -13.19 -13.28 -16.80
N VAL A 123 -13.60 -12.90 -15.60
CA VAL A 123 -13.80 -13.79 -14.43
C VAL A 123 -15.24 -13.71 -13.94
N GLY A 124 -15.73 -12.50 -13.66
CA GLY A 124 -17.08 -12.30 -13.10
C GLY A 124 -17.32 -13.18 -11.87
N SER A 125 -18.36 -14.03 -11.94
CA SER A 125 -18.74 -14.96 -10.86
C SER A 125 -18.34 -16.42 -11.11
N ASP A 126 -17.41 -16.70 -12.03
CA ASP A 126 -17.07 -18.08 -12.41
C ASP A 126 -16.19 -18.85 -11.40
N GLY A 127 -15.66 -18.14 -10.40
CA GLY A 127 -14.88 -18.71 -9.29
C GLY A 127 -13.42 -19.04 -9.58
N SER A 128 -12.91 -18.80 -10.80
CA SER A 128 -11.52 -19.09 -11.18
C SER A 128 -10.49 -18.24 -10.42
N VAL A 129 -10.85 -16.98 -10.12
CA VAL A 129 -10.05 -16.02 -9.36
C VAL A 129 -10.93 -15.32 -8.34
N GLY A 130 -10.51 -15.31 -7.08
CA GLY A 130 -11.12 -14.51 -6.03
C GLY A 130 -10.43 -13.16 -5.91
N ILE A 131 -11.20 -12.14 -5.58
CA ILE A 131 -10.69 -10.85 -5.09
C ILE A 131 -11.35 -10.54 -3.75
N TRP A 132 -10.68 -9.75 -2.93
CA TRP A 132 -11.20 -9.31 -1.65
C TRP A 132 -10.59 -7.96 -1.30
N HIS A 133 -11.28 -7.20 -0.46
CA HIS A 133 -10.76 -5.97 0.10
C HIS A 133 -11.37 -5.70 1.47
N GLU A 134 -10.60 -5.04 2.33
CA GLU A 134 -11.00 -4.60 3.68
C GLU A 134 -10.55 -3.16 3.87
N THR A 135 -11.46 -2.32 4.38
CA THR A 135 -11.21 -0.90 4.62
C THR A 135 -11.36 -0.59 6.09
N TYR A 136 -10.33 -0.03 6.70
CA TYR A 136 -10.31 0.35 8.11
C TYR A 136 -10.08 1.86 8.25
N LEU A 137 -11.03 2.55 8.87
CA LEU A 137 -10.92 3.96 9.20
C LEU A 137 -10.30 4.08 10.58
N ILE A 138 -9.14 4.71 10.66
CA ILE A 138 -8.35 4.83 11.89
C ILE A 138 -8.41 6.27 12.35
N GLN A 139 -8.95 6.47 13.56
CA GLN A 139 -8.98 7.78 14.20
C GLN A 139 -7.63 8.10 14.87
N PRO A 140 -7.31 9.39 15.09
CA PRO A 140 -6.12 9.80 15.82
C PRO A 140 -6.00 9.07 17.16
N GLY A 141 -4.80 8.58 17.46
CA GLY A 141 -4.52 7.81 18.68
C GLY A 141 -5.10 6.39 18.71
N GLN A 142 -5.96 5.97 17.78
CA GLN A 142 -6.56 4.61 17.79
C GLN A 142 -5.74 3.59 16.98
N TYR A 143 -4.42 3.61 17.14
CA TYR A 143 -3.53 2.66 16.47
C TYR A 143 -2.23 2.46 17.23
N GLU A 144 -1.57 1.34 16.96
CA GLU A 144 -0.22 1.05 17.45
C GLU A 144 0.56 0.32 16.37
N ALA A 145 1.83 0.69 16.23
CA ALA A 145 2.76 0.05 15.32
C ALA A 145 4.14 0.03 15.97
N ILE A 146 4.89 -1.06 15.74
CA ILE A 146 6.26 -1.18 16.21
C ILE A 146 7.13 -1.79 15.11
N TYR A 147 8.32 -1.22 14.94
CA TYR A 147 9.32 -1.64 13.97
C TYR A 147 10.61 -1.90 14.72
N GLY A 148 11.11 -3.14 14.67
CA GLY A 148 12.28 -3.58 15.41
C GLY A 148 13.33 -4.14 14.47
N ASN A 149 14.53 -3.54 14.43
CA ASN A 149 15.65 -4.01 13.62
C ASN A 149 15.27 -4.28 12.15
N MET A 150 14.48 -3.38 11.55
CA MET A 150 14.01 -3.51 10.18
C MET A 150 14.13 -2.18 9.43
N PRO A 151 14.08 -2.19 8.09
CA PRO A 151 13.97 -0.94 7.32
C PRO A 151 12.65 -0.21 7.60
N VAL A 152 12.57 1.05 7.19
CA VAL A 152 11.33 1.85 7.32
C VAL A 152 10.25 1.24 6.44
N PHE A 153 9.14 0.82 7.06
CA PHE A 153 8.13 -0.05 6.47
C PHE A 153 6.71 0.38 6.87
N GLY A 154 5.72 -0.02 6.09
CA GLY A 154 4.32 0.03 6.48
C GLY A 154 3.88 1.44 6.84
N LEU A 155 3.15 1.60 7.96
CA LEU A 155 2.61 2.90 8.36
C LEU A 155 3.73 3.92 8.60
N ALA A 156 4.89 3.53 9.12
CA ALA A 156 5.99 4.47 9.35
C ALA A 156 6.68 4.93 8.05
N ALA A 157 6.61 4.13 6.98
CA ALA A 157 7.02 4.55 5.64
C ALA A 157 6.00 5.49 5.01
N ALA A 158 4.71 5.30 5.31
CA ALA A 158 3.62 6.12 4.82
C ALA A 158 3.44 7.44 5.61
N THR A 159 4.00 7.53 6.82
CA THR A 159 3.87 8.68 7.71
C THR A 159 5.24 9.09 8.28
N GLU A 160 5.37 9.23 9.60
CA GLU A 160 6.60 9.58 10.27
C GLU A 160 7.16 8.39 11.06
N HIS A 161 8.45 8.09 10.87
CA HIS A 161 9.18 7.04 11.57
C HIS A 161 9.98 7.60 12.76
N VAL A 162 9.53 7.32 13.99
CA VAL A 162 10.10 7.91 15.21
C VAL A 162 10.52 6.84 16.23
N PRO A 163 11.49 7.12 17.14
CA PRO A 163 11.82 6.18 18.23
C PRO A 163 10.61 5.82 19.07
N VAL A 164 10.48 4.55 19.47
CA VAL A 164 9.28 4.03 20.16
C VAL A 164 8.90 4.84 21.41
N GLY A 165 9.89 5.29 22.18
CA GLY A 165 9.71 6.07 23.41
C GLY A 165 8.98 7.41 23.22
N ARG A 166 8.85 7.92 21.98
CA ARG A 166 8.06 9.12 21.67
C ARG A 166 6.56 8.92 21.94
N ARG A 167 6.04 7.70 21.75
CA ARG A 167 4.61 7.38 21.91
C ARG A 167 4.32 6.41 23.07
N GLY A 168 5.36 6.03 23.82
CA GLY A 168 5.26 5.10 24.94
C GLY A 168 5.87 3.73 24.65
N GLU A 169 6.39 3.10 25.70
CA GLU A 169 7.09 1.82 25.63
C GLU A 169 6.10 0.65 25.52
N GLY A 170 4.91 0.79 26.13
CA GLY A 170 3.85 -0.21 26.12
C GLY A 170 2.85 -0.05 24.96
N ALA A 171 2.29 -1.17 24.48
CA ALA A 171 1.27 -1.13 23.42
C ALA A 171 0.02 -0.34 23.84
N ARG A 172 -0.42 -0.44 25.12
CA ARG A 172 -1.57 0.31 25.64
C ARG A 172 -1.33 1.82 25.68
N GLU A 173 -0.09 2.24 25.90
CA GLU A 173 0.28 3.65 25.89
C GLU A 173 0.15 4.19 24.46
N ARG A 174 0.67 3.45 23.46
CA ARG A 174 0.61 3.85 22.05
C ARG A 174 -0.82 3.91 21.47
N VAL A 175 -1.69 2.94 21.80
CA VAL A 175 -3.12 2.93 21.39
C VAL A 175 -3.95 4.02 22.11
N ARG A 176 -3.39 4.71 23.11
CA ARG A 176 -4.10 5.76 23.87
C ARG A 176 -3.44 7.12 23.80
N SER A 177 -2.19 7.19 23.34
CA SER A 177 -1.51 8.43 23.02
C SER A 177 -2.13 9.02 21.75
N ALA A 178 -3.05 9.98 21.93
CA ALA A 178 -3.18 11.05 20.97
C ALA A 178 -1.84 11.81 20.95
N GLY A 179 -1.33 12.14 19.76
CA GLY A 179 -0.08 12.89 19.61
C GLY A 179 -0.08 14.22 20.33
#